data_AF-R6XT87-F1
#
_entry.id   AF-R6XT87-F1
#
_cell.length_a   1.000
_cell.length_b   1.000
_cell.length_c   1.000
_cell.angle_alpha   90.00
_cell.angle_beta   90.00
_cell.angle_gamma   90.00
#
_symmetry.space_group_name_H-M   'P 1'
#
loop_
_entity.id
_entity.type
_entity.pdbx_description
1 polymer ?
#
loop_
_entity_poly.entity_id
_entity_poly.type
_entity_poly.pdbx_seq_one_letter_code
_entity_poly.pdbx_strand_id
1 'polypeptide(L)'
;MNNSNYTKENLKKNKPTIIIPIMNTIFAIILLALCIRLKVVNKEAFKLVYFIGALILIVIYPVGSWYTSYFSKKNNTKRIKNYEKETNEIVSYIKRLKNYRSVEINRDKKLNVYVNYGNNNITKSVEYDDEHFSFGLPKEDSVILTLGVSFAGLEFKGYNKEFMGLCGVMPKSIWFMKHLKAPIAKKGTIRLEAINFQLTDRLIIQALKNQDTFYDKKSGWLVIGERKSTALDENVELMDKVILVVRNNEIVALWINVGPNRAI
;
A
#
# COMPACT_ATOMS: atom_id res chain seq x y z
N MET A 1 -1.97 8.64 -24.05
CA MET A 1 -3.11 9.33 -23.40
C MET A 1 -2.55 10.19 -22.26
N ASN A 2 -2.83 11.49 -22.23
CA ASN A 2 -2.27 12.39 -21.21
C ASN A 2 -2.93 12.10 -19.85
N ASN A 3 -2.17 11.66 -18.84
CA ASN A 3 -2.68 11.17 -17.55
C ASN A 3 -3.62 12.19 -16.86
N SER A 4 -3.36 13.49 -17.06
CA SER A 4 -4.19 14.58 -16.53
C SER A 4 -5.61 14.62 -17.11
N ASN A 5 -5.80 14.25 -18.37
CA ASN A 5 -7.13 14.22 -18.99
C ASN A 5 -7.94 13.02 -18.49
N TYR A 6 -7.30 11.86 -18.32
CA TYR A 6 -7.92 10.65 -17.77
C TYR A 6 -8.40 10.86 -16.32
N THR A 7 -7.57 11.45 -15.46
CA THR A 7 -7.95 11.75 -14.08
C THR A 7 -9.11 12.74 -14.00
N LYS A 8 -9.08 13.81 -14.80
CA LYS A 8 -10.17 14.81 -14.86
C LYS A 8 -11.50 14.19 -15.29
N GLU A 9 -11.51 13.32 -16.29
CA GLU A 9 -12.71 12.62 -16.73
C GLU A 9 -13.28 11.68 -15.66
N ASN A 10 -12.43 10.92 -14.97
CA ASN A 10 -12.86 10.03 -13.90
C ASN A 10 -13.38 10.79 -12.67
N LEU A 11 -12.78 11.93 -12.34
CA LEU A 11 -13.28 12.82 -11.28
C LEU A 11 -14.66 13.42 -11.64
N LYS A 12 -14.87 13.80 -12.90
CA LYS A 12 -16.19 14.27 -13.37
C LYS A 12 -17.26 13.18 -13.21
N LYS A 13 -16.96 11.93 -13.61
CA LYS A 13 -17.88 10.79 -13.46
C LYS A 13 -18.20 10.47 -12.00
N ASN A 14 -17.25 10.66 -11.10
CA ASN A 14 -17.37 10.35 -9.67
C ASN A 14 -17.74 11.57 -8.80
N LYS A 15 -18.21 12.67 -9.37
CA LYS A 15 -18.67 13.83 -8.58
C LYS A 15 -19.85 13.41 -7.69
N PRO A 16 -19.73 13.46 -6.35
CA PRO A 16 -20.80 13.06 -5.45
C PRO A 16 -21.97 14.05 -5.54
N THR A 17 -23.19 13.54 -5.61
CA THR A 17 -24.41 14.35 -5.72
C THR A 17 -25.35 14.05 -4.56
N ILE A 18 -25.75 15.11 -3.83
CA ILE A 18 -26.58 15.00 -2.62
C ILE A 18 -28.08 15.20 -2.95
N ILE A 19 -28.41 15.90 -4.03
CA ILE A 19 -29.79 16.29 -4.36
C ILE A 19 -30.70 15.07 -4.59
N ILE A 20 -30.26 14.11 -5.43
CA ILE A 20 -31.02 12.89 -5.77
C ILE A 20 -31.36 12.05 -4.53
N PRO A 21 -30.41 11.70 -3.64
CA PRO A 21 -30.74 10.91 -2.45
C PRO A 21 -31.62 11.66 -1.45
N ILE A 22 -31.51 12.99 -1.34
CA ILE A 22 -32.44 13.79 -0.53
C ILE A 22 -33.87 13.69 -1.10
N MET A 23 -34.05 13.90 -2.41
CA MET A 23 -35.37 13.78 -3.05
C MET A 23 -35.98 12.40 -2.84
N ASN A 24 -35.19 11.33 -3.00
CA ASN A 24 -35.64 9.96 -2.80
C ASN A 24 -35.99 9.67 -1.32
N THR A 25 -35.29 10.31 -0.38
CA THR A 25 -35.62 10.22 1.06
C THR A 25 -36.96 10.91 1.36
N ILE A 26 -37.20 12.10 0.79
CA ILE A 26 -38.48 12.81 0.94
C ILE A 26 -39.62 11.96 0.35
N PHE A 27 -39.43 11.40 -0.83
CA PHE A 27 -40.43 10.53 -1.47
C PHE A 27 -40.69 9.27 -0.64
N ALA A 28 -39.65 8.64 -0.08
CA ALA A 28 -39.79 7.49 0.80
C ALA A 28 -40.60 7.83 2.08
N ILE A 29 -40.41 9.01 2.68
CA ILE A 29 -41.19 9.47 3.84
C ILE A 29 -42.67 9.66 3.46
N ILE A 30 -42.95 10.23 2.29
CA ILE A 30 -44.34 10.38 1.79
C ILE A 30 -44.99 9.01 1.58
N LEU A 31 -44.29 8.08 0.92
CA LEU A 31 -44.77 6.71 0.72
C LEU A 31 -44.97 5.98 2.05
N LEU A 32 -44.08 6.16 3.02
CA LEU A 32 -44.21 5.60 4.36
C LEU A 32 -45.51 6.05 5.03
N ALA A 33 -45.80 7.35 5.01
CA ALA A 33 -47.03 7.91 5.56
C ALA A 33 -48.28 7.34 4.87
N LEU A 34 -48.25 7.17 3.55
CA LEU A 34 -49.33 6.55 2.78
C LEU A 34 -49.51 5.06 3.14
N CYS A 35 -48.42 4.30 3.23
CA CYS A 35 -48.47 2.89 3.62
C CYS A 35 -49.02 2.68 5.04
N ILE A 36 -48.65 3.55 5.99
CA ILE A 36 -49.19 3.53 7.35
C ILE A 36 -50.70 3.82 7.31
N ARG A 37 -51.13 4.86 6.58
CA ARG A 37 -52.55 5.19 6.44
C ARG A 37 -53.34 4.03 5.82
N LEU A 38 -52.83 3.41 4.76
CA LEU A 38 -53.46 2.25 4.11
C LEU A 38 -53.60 1.06 5.06
N LYS A 39 -52.59 0.80 5.90
CA LYS A 39 -52.66 -0.26 6.92
C LYS A 39 -53.70 0.02 7.99
N VAL A 40 -53.87 1.28 8.39
CA VAL A 40 -54.86 1.70 9.39
C VAL A 40 -56.29 1.60 8.85
N VAL A 41 -56.52 2.03 7.60
CA VAL A 41 -57.85 2.07 6.97
C VAL A 41 -58.31 0.68 6.50
N ASN A 42 -57.42 -0.13 5.92
CA ASN A 42 -57.76 -1.41 5.31
C ASN A 42 -57.13 -2.60 6.06
N LYS A 43 -57.48 -2.76 7.34
CA LYS A 43 -56.87 -3.74 8.25
C LYS A 43 -56.95 -5.19 7.75
N GLU A 44 -58.07 -5.58 7.14
CA GLU A 44 -58.33 -6.94 6.65
C GLU A 44 -57.65 -7.24 5.30
N ALA A 45 -57.69 -6.29 4.36
CA ALA A 45 -57.11 -6.47 3.02
C ALA A 45 -55.57 -6.35 3.03
N PHE A 46 -55.00 -5.52 3.89
CA PHE A 46 -53.55 -5.28 3.93
C PHE A 46 -52.87 -6.10 5.02
N LYS A 47 -52.58 -7.38 4.72
CA LYS A 47 -51.93 -8.30 5.66
C LYS A 47 -50.58 -7.77 6.16
N LEU A 48 -50.22 -8.13 7.40
CA LEU A 48 -49.01 -7.67 8.08
C LEU A 48 -47.73 -7.94 7.26
N VAL A 49 -47.65 -9.10 6.59
CA VAL A 49 -46.50 -9.48 5.75
C VAL A 49 -46.27 -8.49 4.61
N TYR A 50 -47.33 -8.04 3.94
CA TYR A 50 -47.23 -7.06 2.85
C TYR A 50 -46.82 -5.67 3.34
N PHE A 51 -47.26 -5.28 4.54
CA PHE A 51 -46.83 -4.04 5.17
C PHE A 51 -45.33 -4.06 5.51
N ILE A 52 -44.84 -5.14 6.13
CA ILE A 52 -43.41 -5.31 6.44
C ILE A 52 -42.57 -5.31 5.16
N GLY A 53 -43.00 -6.03 4.12
CA GLY A 53 -42.33 -6.01 2.82
C GLY A 53 -42.25 -4.62 2.20
N ALA A 54 -43.35 -3.85 2.24
CA ALA A 54 -43.38 -2.48 1.75
C ALA A 54 -42.43 -1.56 2.55
N LEU A 55 -42.39 -1.68 3.88
CA LEU A 55 -41.46 -0.93 4.73
C LEU A 55 -40.00 -1.19 4.36
N ILE A 56 -39.62 -2.45 4.17
CA ILE A 56 -38.26 -2.83 3.77
C ILE A 56 -37.89 -2.17 2.44
N LEU A 57 -38.77 -2.20 1.44
CA LEU A 57 -38.52 -1.58 0.14
C LEU A 57 -38.39 -0.04 0.25
N ILE A 58 -39.27 0.59 1.04
CA ILE A 58 -39.25 2.04 1.28
C ILE A 58 -37.96 2.47 1.98
N VAL A 59 -37.36 1.63 2.82
CA VAL A 59 -36.09 1.93 3.50
C VAL A 59 -34.88 1.63 2.60
N ILE A 60 -34.88 0.52 1.88
CA ILE A 60 -33.75 0.13 1.01
C ILE A 60 -33.57 1.14 -0.14
N TYR A 61 -34.66 1.66 -0.70
CA TYR A 61 -34.62 2.60 -1.82
C TYR A 61 -33.78 3.88 -1.56
N PRO A 62 -34.05 4.69 -0.52
CA PRO A 62 -33.24 5.87 -0.22
C PRO A 62 -31.83 5.49 0.22
N VAL A 63 -31.65 4.38 0.97
CA VAL A 63 -30.32 3.90 1.37
C VAL A 63 -29.45 3.57 0.16
N GLY A 64 -29.99 2.84 -0.82
CA GLY A 64 -29.30 2.52 -2.08
C GLY A 64 -28.97 3.78 -2.89
N SER A 65 -29.88 4.76 -2.90
CA SER A 65 -29.63 6.06 -3.56
C SER A 65 -28.50 6.84 -2.88
N TRP A 66 -28.49 6.93 -1.55
CA TRP A 66 -27.40 7.55 -0.77
C TRP A 66 -26.06 6.86 -1.04
N TYR A 67 -26.06 5.53 -1.04
CA TYR A 67 -24.85 4.75 -1.30
C TYR A 67 -24.28 5.03 -2.71
N THR A 68 -25.10 4.88 -3.76
CA THR A 68 -24.66 5.00 -5.15
C THR A 68 -24.36 6.44 -5.57
N SER A 69 -25.15 7.41 -5.13
CA SER A 69 -25.05 8.80 -5.58
C SER A 69 -24.03 9.62 -4.79
N TYR A 70 -23.84 9.29 -3.51
CA TYR A 70 -22.98 10.06 -2.62
C TYR A 70 -21.80 9.24 -2.06
N PHE A 71 -22.05 8.22 -1.24
CA PHE A 71 -20.98 7.55 -0.49
C PHE A 71 -19.96 6.84 -1.39
N SER A 72 -20.42 6.05 -2.34
CA SER A 72 -19.55 5.35 -3.30
C SER A 72 -18.73 6.33 -4.13
N LYS A 73 -19.37 7.39 -4.64
CA LYS A 73 -18.71 8.43 -5.44
C LYS A 73 -17.68 9.24 -4.65
N LYS A 74 -18.01 9.59 -3.40
CA LYS A 74 -17.09 10.25 -2.47
C LYS A 74 -15.85 9.38 -2.19
N ASN A 75 -16.06 8.09 -1.94
CA ASN A 75 -14.96 7.15 -1.71
C ASN A 75 -14.09 6.97 -2.96
N ASN A 76 -14.69 6.79 -4.14
CA ASN A 76 -13.97 6.69 -5.41
C ASN A 76 -13.17 7.96 -5.73
N THR A 77 -13.74 9.13 -5.48
CA THR A 77 -13.04 10.42 -5.65
C THR A 77 -11.80 10.50 -4.75
N LYS A 78 -11.93 10.09 -3.48
CA LYS A 78 -10.79 10.03 -2.55
C LYS A 78 -9.71 9.08 -3.07
N ARG A 79 -10.09 7.89 -3.52
CA ARG A 79 -9.16 6.91 -4.11
C ARG A 79 -8.42 7.49 -5.31
N ILE A 80 -9.13 8.08 -6.27
CA ILE A 80 -8.53 8.69 -7.47
C ILE A 80 -7.50 9.76 -7.10
N LYS A 81 -7.84 10.65 -6.16
CA LYS A 81 -6.91 11.69 -5.69
C LYS A 81 -5.68 11.11 -5.01
N ASN A 82 -5.84 10.06 -4.21
CA ASN A 82 -4.71 9.37 -3.58
C ASN A 82 -3.79 8.73 -4.62
N TYR A 83 -4.34 8.05 -5.63
CA TYR A 83 -3.56 7.48 -6.73
C TYR A 83 -2.79 8.55 -7.51
N GLU A 84 -3.42 9.69 -7.79
CA GLU A 84 -2.77 10.83 -8.46
C GLU A 84 -1.62 11.38 -7.61
N LYS A 85 -1.82 11.53 -6.30
CA LYS A 85 -0.79 11.96 -5.36
C LYS A 85 0.39 10.99 -5.33
N GLU A 86 0.13 9.70 -5.14
CA GLU A 86 1.16 8.65 -5.14
C GLU A 86 1.94 8.63 -6.47
N THR A 87 1.25 8.76 -7.60
CA THR A 87 1.89 8.80 -8.93
C THR A 87 2.83 10.00 -9.05
N ASN A 88 2.42 11.17 -8.58
CA ASN A 88 3.25 12.36 -8.60
C ASN A 88 4.51 12.20 -7.73
N GLU A 89 4.39 11.59 -6.55
CA GLU A 89 5.55 11.28 -5.69
C GLU A 89 6.52 10.31 -6.36
N ILE A 90 6.01 9.23 -6.98
CA ILE A 90 6.84 8.28 -7.73
C ILE A 90 7.58 8.99 -8.88
N VAL A 91 6.88 9.81 -9.68
CA VAL A 91 7.49 10.55 -10.79
C VAL A 91 8.54 11.55 -10.29
N SER A 92 8.25 12.26 -9.19
CA SER A 92 9.19 13.17 -8.55
C SER A 92 10.45 12.44 -8.09
N TYR A 93 10.28 11.28 -7.46
CA TYR A 93 11.37 10.44 -7.00
C TYR A 93 12.24 9.92 -8.16
N ILE A 94 11.62 9.38 -9.21
CA ILE A 94 12.35 8.89 -10.41
C ILE A 94 13.15 10.01 -11.07
N LYS A 95 12.61 11.24 -11.15
CA LYS A 95 13.36 12.39 -11.70
C LYS A 95 14.63 12.70 -10.92
N ARG A 96 14.61 12.54 -9.59
CA ARG A 96 15.81 12.73 -8.74
C ARG A 96 16.85 11.64 -8.97
N LEU A 97 16.39 10.44 -9.32
CA LEU A 97 17.23 9.29 -9.63
C LEU A 97 17.69 9.22 -11.10
N LYS A 98 17.43 10.25 -11.92
CA LYS A 98 17.75 10.25 -13.36
C LYS A 98 19.23 9.93 -13.66
N ASN A 99 20.13 10.31 -12.77
CA ASN A 99 21.58 10.11 -12.94
C ASN A 99 22.09 8.79 -12.34
N TYR A 100 21.20 7.96 -11.79
CA TYR A 100 21.58 6.65 -11.27
C TYR A 100 21.59 5.63 -12.40
N ARG A 101 22.61 4.77 -12.40
CA ARG A 101 22.60 3.56 -13.22
C ARG A 101 21.60 2.57 -12.63
N SER A 102 20.87 1.84 -13.46
CA SER A 102 19.94 0.80 -12.99
C SER A 102 20.39 -0.59 -13.44
N VAL A 103 20.28 -1.56 -12.54
CA VAL A 103 20.52 -2.99 -12.78
C VAL A 103 19.35 -3.78 -12.22
N GLU A 104 18.73 -4.60 -13.07
CA GLU A 104 17.71 -5.56 -12.67
C GLU A 104 18.36 -6.93 -12.43
N ILE A 105 18.08 -7.53 -11.27
CA ILE A 105 18.54 -8.88 -10.93
C ILE A 105 17.76 -9.91 -11.75
N ASN A 106 18.49 -10.82 -12.39
CA ASN A 106 17.96 -11.86 -13.25
C ASN A 106 18.87 -13.10 -13.24
N ARG A 107 18.70 -14.01 -14.21
CA ARG A 107 19.52 -15.24 -14.28
C ARG A 107 21.01 -14.96 -14.46
N ASP A 108 21.36 -13.89 -15.17
CA ASP A 108 22.74 -13.56 -15.52
C ASP A 108 23.39 -12.62 -14.50
N LYS A 109 22.63 -11.63 -14.00
CA LYS A 109 23.07 -10.66 -13.00
C LYS A 109 22.52 -11.02 -11.64
N LYS A 110 23.37 -11.48 -10.73
CA LYS A 110 22.98 -11.91 -9.38
C LYS A 110 23.57 -11.03 -8.30
N LEU A 111 22.82 -10.87 -7.21
CA LEU A 111 23.28 -10.18 -6.01
C LEU A 111 23.28 -11.18 -4.86
N ASN A 112 24.47 -11.56 -4.42
CA ASN A 112 24.63 -12.33 -3.20
C ASN A 112 24.61 -11.39 -1.99
N VAL A 113 23.92 -11.82 -0.94
CA VAL A 113 23.81 -11.12 0.34
C VAL A 113 24.31 -12.05 1.44
N TYR A 114 25.37 -11.64 2.13
CA TYR A 114 25.94 -12.38 3.24
C TYR A 114 25.55 -11.70 4.55
N VAL A 115 25.06 -12.48 5.50
CA VAL A 115 24.61 -12.00 6.81
C VAL A 115 25.75 -12.11 7.83
N ASN A 116 25.97 -11.03 8.59
CA ASN A 116 26.90 -11.00 9.71
C ASN A 116 26.15 -10.64 11.00
N TYR A 117 25.94 -11.61 11.89
CA TYR A 117 25.25 -11.36 13.16
C TYR A 117 26.12 -10.60 14.15
N GLY A 118 25.51 -9.67 14.89
CA GLY A 118 26.19 -8.84 15.89
C GLY A 118 25.34 -7.66 16.34
N ASN A 119 25.82 -6.93 17.34
CA ASN A 119 25.11 -5.78 17.92
C ASN A 119 25.32 -4.46 17.16
N ASN A 120 25.84 -4.50 15.94
CA ASN A 120 26.26 -3.33 15.16
C ASN A 120 25.13 -2.78 14.26
N ASN A 121 23.87 -3.04 14.59
CA ASN A 121 22.73 -2.62 13.78
C ASN A 121 22.34 -1.16 14.06
N ILE A 122 21.62 -0.54 13.11
CA ILE A 122 21.19 0.85 13.23
C ILE A 122 20.06 0.93 14.27
N THR A 123 20.24 1.73 15.31
CA THR A 123 19.25 1.89 16.39
C THR A 123 18.12 2.87 16.06
N LYS A 124 18.23 3.63 14.96
CA LYS A 124 17.17 4.54 14.51
C LYS A 124 15.92 3.75 14.11
N SER A 125 14.75 4.21 14.55
CA SER A 125 13.46 3.64 14.16
C SER A 125 13.04 4.01 12.73
N VAL A 126 12.21 3.18 12.11
CA VAL A 126 11.61 3.46 10.79
C VAL A 126 10.75 4.72 10.85
N GLU A 127 11.02 5.68 9.97
CA GLU A 127 10.20 6.87 9.73
C GLU A 127 9.52 6.72 8.37
N TYR A 128 8.21 6.49 8.37
CA TYR A 128 7.39 6.50 7.16
C TYR A 128 6.58 7.78 7.08
N ASP A 129 6.80 8.54 6.02
CA ASP A 129 6.11 9.79 5.71
C ASP A 129 4.80 9.48 4.98
N ASP A 130 3.67 9.69 5.66
CA ASP A 130 2.33 9.49 5.09
C ASP A 130 1.96 10.55 4.05
N GLU A 131 2.61 11.71 4.07
CA GLU A 131 2.35 12.78 3.12
C GLU A 131 3.01 12.46 1.78
N HIS A 132 4.27 12.01 1.80
CA HIS A 132 5.06 11.72 0.60
C HIS A 132 5.10 10.22 0.24
N PHE A 133 4.43 9.36 1.02
CA PHE A 133 4.43 7.90 0.87
C PHE A 133 5.84 7.31 0.81
N SER A 134 6.74 7.77 1.68
CA SER A 134 8.18 7.62 1.48
C SER A 134 8.91 7.30 2.78
N PHE A 135 10.04 6.60 2.66
CA PHE A 135 11.03 6.43 3.73
C PHE A 135 12.12 7.52 3.71
N GLY A 136 11.90 8.58 2.92
CA GLY A 136 12.87 9.63 2.69
C GLY A 136 13.63 9.46 1.37
N LEU A 137 14.57 10.36 1.16
CA LEU A 137 15.36 10.42 -0.05
C LEU A 137 16.72 9.77 0.18
N PRO A 138 17.24 9.07 -0.83
CA PRO A 138 18.61 8.59 -0.78
C PRO A 138 19.58 9.76 -0.69
N LYS A 139 20.66 9.58 0.04
CA LYS A 139 21.80 10.51 0.03
C LYS A 139 22.54 10.42 -1.30
N GLU A 140 23.26 11.49 -1.63
CA GLU A 140 24.10 11.54 -2.83
C GLU A 140 25.11 10.39 -2.83
N ASP A 141 25.34 9.81 -4.01
CA ASP A 141 26.28 8.71 -4.28
C ASP A 141 25.96 7.35 -3.62
N SER A 142 24.73 7.16 -3.14
CA SER A 142 24.28 5.88 -2.57
C SER A 142 24.10 4.77 -3.61
N VAL A 143 24.13 3.53 -3.12
CA VAL A 143 23.58 2.36 -3.82
C VAL A 143 22.23 2.04 -3.20
N ILE A 144 21.21 1.90 -4.04
CA ILE A 144 19.83 1.69 -3.62
C ILE A 144 19.40 0.30 -4.08
N LEU A 145 18.99 -0.55 -3.15
CA LEU A 145 18.40 -1.85 -3.44
C LEU A 145 16.88 -1.73 -3.29
N THR A 146 16.18 -1.58 -4.40
CA THR A 146 14.72 -1.54 -4.45
C THR A 146 14.14 -2.95 -4.55
N LEU A 147 13.03 -3.19 -3.85
CA LEU A 147 12.38 -4.49 -3.80
C LEU A 147 10.92 -4.42 -4.25
N GLY A 148 10.48 -5.45 -4.98
CA GLY A 148 9.10 -5.55 -5.43
C GLY A 148 8.74 -4.51 -6.48
N VAL A 149 7.45 -4.24 -6.61
CA VAL A 149 6.92 -3.14 -7.44
C VAL A 149 7.06 -1.76 -6.78
N SER A 150 7.65 -1.70 -5.58
CA SER A 150 7.91 -0.45 -4.87
C SER A 150 9.23 0.17 -5.33
N PHE A 151 9.33 1.49 -5.26
CA PHE A 151 10.58 2.22 -5.46
C PHE A 151 11.29 2.48 -4.12
N ALA A 152 10.96 1.68 -3.11
CA ALA A 152 11.54 1.74 -1.78
C ALA A 152 12.41 0.52 -1.53
N GLY A 153 13.37 0.68 -0.63
CA GLY A 153 14.20 -0.42 -0.18
C GLY A 153 15.37 0.02 0.67
N LEU A 154 16.49 -0.70 0.55
CA LEU A 154 17.65 -0.52 1.39
C LEU A 154 18.64 0.46 0.74
N GLU A 155 19.12 1.42 1.53
CA GLU A 155 20.15 2.37 1.13
C GLU A 155 21.52 1.91 1.67
N PHE A 156 22.54 1.97 0.80
CA PHE A 156 23.92 1.69 1.12
C PHE A 156 24.82 2.85 0.72
N LYS A 157 25.89 3.09 1.47
CA LYS A 157 26.93 4.07 1.10
C LYS A 157 27.59 3.69 -0.23
N GLY A 158 27.89 4.67 -1.07
CA GLY A 158 28.64 4.45 -2.31
C GLY A 158 29.99 3.77 -2.11
N TYR A 159 30.90 4.38 -1.35
CA TYR A 159 32.28 3.91 -1.31
C TYR A 159 32.50 2.54 -0.62
N ASN A 160 31.81 2.25 0.50
CA ASN A 160 32.03 1.02 1.29
C ASN A 160 30.81 0.09 1.34
N LYS A 161 29.69 0.46 0.71
CA LYS A 161 28.47 -0.34 0.65
C LYS A 161 27.91 -0.74 2.02
N GLU A 162 28.21 0.05 3.06
CA GLU A 162 27.57 -0.13 4.37
C GLU A 162 26.11 0.27 4.32
N PHE A 163 25.25 -0.54 4.95
CA PHE A 163 23.83 -0.24 5.09
C PHE A 163 23.63 1.05 5.90
N MET A 164 22.75 1.93 5.41
CA MET A 164 22.46 3.25 6.00
C MET A 164 21.04 3.39 6.53
N GLY A 165 20.10 2.61 6.00
CA GLY A 165 18.68 2.73 6.34
C GLY A 165 17.77 2.41 5.16
N LEU A 166 16.53 2.88 5.28
CA LEU A 166 15.52 2.77 4.23
C LEU A 166 15.44 4.08 3.45
N CYS A 167 15.14 3.98 2.17
CA CYS A 167 14.80 5.13 1.35
C CYS A 167 13.79 4.77 0.27
N GLY A 168 13.23 5.80 -0.36
CA GLY A 168 12.37 5.67 -1.53
C GLY A 168 10.88 5.59 -1.24
N VAL A 169 10.12 5.56 -2.33
CA VAL A 169 8.66 5.70 -2.30
C VAL A 169 8.00 4.32 -2.18
N MET A 170 7.17 4.17 -1.15
CA MET A 170 6.34 3.01 -0.86
C MET A 170 4.86 3.44 -0.89
N PRO A 171 4.22 3.42 -2.08
CA PRO A 171 2.81 3.77 -2.25
C PRO A 171 1.93 2.81 -1.46
N LYS A 172 0.84 3.29 -0.87
CA LYS A 172 -0.08 2.45 -0.10
C LYS A 172 -1.03 1.68 -1.00
N SER A 173 -1.25 2.16 -2.22
CA SER A 173 -2.09 1.47 -3.20
C SER A 173 -1.61 0.08 -3.62
N ILE A 174 -0.33 -0.22 -3.44
CA ILE A 174 0.26 -1.52 -3.73
C ILE A 174 0.26 -2.47 -2.51
N TRP A 175 -0.34 -2.07 -1.38
CA TRP A 175 -0.38 -2.89 -0.16
C TRP A 175 -1.58 -3.81 -0.13
N PHE A 176 -1.32 -5.12 -0.16
CA PHE A 176 -2.35 -6.14 0.01
C PHE A 176 -2.58 -6.45 1.49
N MET A 177 -3.80 -6.23 1.97
CA MET A 177 -4.16 -6.49 3.36
C MET A 177 -4.10 -7.99 3.69
N LYS A 178 -3.25 -8.38 4.63
CA LYS A 178 -3.13 -9.75 5.14
C LYS A 178 -2.75 -9.73 6.62
N HIS A 179 -3.16 -10.77 7.35
CA HIS A 179 -2.58 -11.02 8.66
C HIS A 179 -1.14 -11.53 8.49
N LEU A 180 -0.19 -10.89 9.18
CA LEU A 180 1.22 -11.19 9.05
C LEU A 180 1.81 -11.56 10.41
N LYS A 181 2.70 -12.56 10.40
CA LYS A 181 3.50 -12.96 11.55
C LYS A 181 4.97 -12.72 11.18
N ALA A 182 5.52 -11.62 11.69
CA ALA A 182 6.91 -11.28 11.43
C ALA A 182 7.85 -12.40 11.92
N PRO A 183 8.92 -12.70 11.17
CA PRO A 183 9.91 -13.69 11.60
C PRO A 183 10.66 -13.21 12.84
N ILE A 184 11.16 -14.17 13.62
CA ILE A 184 12.10 -13.87 14.71
C ILE A 184 13.46 -13.62 14.07
N ALA A 185 14.02 -12.44 14.27
CA ALA A 185 15.28 -12.02 13.68
C ALA A 185 16.37 -11.81 14.74
N LYS A 186 17.62 -11.94 14.31
CA LYS A 186 18.79 -11.56 15.11
C LYS A 186 19.40 -10.28 14.54
N LYS A 187 19.90 -9.42 15.41
CA LYS A 187 20.60 -8.20 15.01
C LYS A 187 21.84 -8.53 14.20
N GLY A 188 22.11 -7.74 13.18
CA GLY A 188 23.29 -7.92 12.35
C GLY A 188 23.40 -6.89 11.23
N THR A 189 24.39 -7.09 10.38
CA THR A 189 24.63 -6.34 9.15
C THR A 189 24.69 -7.29 7.97
N ILE A 190 24.75 -6.72 6.76
CA ILE A 190 24.86 -7.50 5.53
C ILE A 190 26.01 -6.97 4.66
N ARG A 191 26.57 -7.86 3.86
CA ARG A 191 27.53 -7.53 2.79
C ARG A 191 26.94 -7.94 1.45
N LEU A 192 27.04 -7.03 0.49
CA LEU A 192 26.59 -7.25 -0.87
C LEU A 192 27.75 -7.71 -1.76
N GLU A 193 27.49 -8.65 -2.65
CA GLU A 193 28.40 -9.09 -3.70
C GLU A 193 27.66 -9.20 -5.03
N ALA A 194 28.09 -8.41 -6.01
CA ALA A 194 27.53 -8.44 -7.35
C ALA A 194 28.24 -9.47 -8.22
N ILE A 195 27.45 -10.29 -8.91
CA ILE A 195 27.92 -11.26 -9.90
C ILE A 195 27.48 -10.77 -11.28
N ASN A 196 28.45 -10.65 -12.21
CA ASN A 196 28.25 -10.15 -13.57
C ASN A 196 27.75 -8.69 -13.67
N PHE A 197 27.98 -7.89 -12.63
CA PHE A 197 27.94 -6.43 -12.67
C PHE A 197 28.80 -5.84 -11.54
N GLN A 198 29.03 -4.53 -11.56
CA GLN A 198 29.83 -3.84 -10.54
C GLN A 198 28.94 -2.96 -9.66
N LEU A 199 29.21 -2.96 -8.35
CA LEU A 199 28.59 -2.06 -7.40
C LEU A 199 29.28 -0.69 -7.47
N THR A 200 28.87 0.16 -8.40
CA THR A 200 29.35 1.55 -8.50
C THR A 200 28.55 2.49 -7.59
N ASP A 201 28.99 3.73 -7.48
CA ASP A 201 28.18 4.79 -6.86
C ASP A 201 26.99 5.12 -7.78
N ARG A 202 25.93 5.69 -7.19
CA ARG A 202 24.69 6.03 -7.90
C ARG A 202 24.12 4.84 -8.68
N LEU A 203 23.97 3.70 -7.99
CA LEU A 203 23.45 2.47 -8.57
C LEU A 203 22.11 2.11 -7.94
N ILE A 204 21.12 1.80 -8.76
CA ILE A 204 19.85 1.20 -8.35
C ILE A 204 19.90 -0.27 -8.74
N ILE A 205 19.64 -1.13 -7.76
CA ILE A 205 19.53 -2.58 -7.93
C ILE A 205 18.07 -2.94 -7.68
N GLN A 206 17.38 -3.42 -8.71
CA GLN A 206 16.01 -3.89 -8.58
C GLN A 206 16.01 -5.41 -8.36
N ALA A 207 15.51 -5.85 -7.20
CA ALA A 207 15.28 -7.24 -6.90
C ALA A 207 13.78 -7.51 -6.62
N LEU A 208 13.39 -8.79 -6.64
CA LEU A 208 12.03 -9.25 -6.36
C LEU A 208 10.92 -8.55 -7.17
N LYS A 209 11.19 -8.07 -8.39
CA LYS A 209 10.29 -7.22 -9.20
C LYS A 209 8.83 -7.71 -9.30
N ASN A 210 8.63 -9.03 -9.32
CA ASN A 210 7.31 -9.64 -9.48
C ASN A 210 6.64 -10.02 -8.13
N GLN A 211 7.23 -9.62 -7.00
CA GLN A 211 6.69 -9.90 -5.68
C GLN A 211 5.75 -8.79 -5.22
N ASP A 212 4.67 -9.22 -4.57
CA ASP A 212 3.68 -8.35 -3.96
C ASP A 212 4.17 -7.77 -2.63
N THR A 213 3.54 -6.66 -2.24
CA THR A 213 3.70 -6.05 -0.93
C THR A 213 2.47 -6.33 -0.08
N PHE A 214 2.65 -6.95 1.08
CA PHE A 214 1.56 -7.24 2.02
C PHE A 214 1.66 -6.39 3.28
N TYR A 215 0.53 -6.00 3.85
CA TYR A 215 0.46 -5.18 5.05
C TYR A 215 -0.56 -5.74 6.06
N ASP A 216 -0.16 -5.77 7.32
CA ASP A 216 -1.04 -6.08 8.45
C ASP A 216 -1.40 -4.81 9.22
N LYS A 217 -2.66 -4.40 9.08
CA LYS A 217 -3.20 -3.19 9.70
C LYS A 217 -3.11 -3.20 11.23
N LYS A 218 -3.13 -4.37 11.87
CA LYS A 218 -3.11 -4.50 13.33
C LYS A 218 -1.69 -4.38 13.89
N SER A 219 -0.74 -5.08 13.30
CA SER A 219 0.64 -5.12 13.79
C SER A 219 1.55 -4.04 13.20
N GLY A 220 1.15 -3.46 12.07
CA GLY A 220 1.93 -2.46 11.34
C GLY A 220 3.06 -3.02 10.49
N TRP A 221 3.19 -4.35 10.42
CA TRP A 221 4.17 -4.99 9.57
C TRP A 221 3.78 -4.91 8.10
N LEU A 222 4.76 -4.57 7.28
CA LEU A 222 4.75 -4.61 5.83
C LEU A 222 5.83 -5.59 5.37
N VAL A 223 5.52 -6.43 4.39
CA VAL A 223 6.48 -7.36 3.79
C VAL A 223 6.45 -7.26 2.28
N ILE A 224 7.63 -7.18 1.67
CA ILE A 224 7.84 -7.31 0.23
C ILE A 224 8.48 -8.68 0.00
N GLY A 225 7.88 -9.54 -0.83
CA GLY A 225 8.38 -10.91 -1.05
C GLY A 225 7.63 -11.99 -0.27
N GLU A 226 8.33 -13.07 0.09
CA GLU A 226 7.69 -14.20 0.77
C GLU A 226 7.17 -13.83 2.16
N ARG A 227 5.91 -14.18 2.43
CA ARG A 227 5.24 -13.92 3.72
C ARG A 227 5.58 -14.90 4.83
N LYS A 228 6.13 -16.07 4.48
CA LYS A 228 6.42 -17.15 5.43
C LYS A 228 7.92 -17.36 5.44
N SER A 229 8.51 -17.33 6.63
CA SER A 229 9.90 -17.73 6.82
C SER A 229 9.98 -19.24 7.05
N THR A 230 11.08 -19.84 6.59
CA THR A 230 11.45 -21.25 6.77
C THR A 230 12.64 -21.39 7.70
N ALA A 231 12.93 -22.60 8.17
CA ALA A 231 14.10 -22.86 9.01
C ALA A 231 15.45 -22.67 8.30
N LEU A 232 15.45 -22.63 6.96
CA LEU A 232 16.63 -22.37 6.15
C LEU A 232 16.91 -20.87 5.96
N ASP A 233 16.02 -20.02 6.46
CA ASP A 233 16.13 -18.58 6.25
C ASP A 233 16.99 -17.93 7.33
N GLU A 234 17.89 -17.06 6.87
CA GLU A 234 18.64 -16.14 7.71
C GLU A 234 17.82 -14.85 7.88
N ASN A 235 17.19 -14.72 9.04
CA ASN A 235 16.42 -13.53 9.41
C ASN A 235 17.32 -12.54 10.16
N VAL A 236 17.70 -11.44 9.51
CA VAL A 236 18.57 -10.40 10.08
C VAL A 236 17.84 -9.09 10.28
N GLU A 237 17.90 -8.56 11.50
CA GLU A 237 17.41 -7.23 11.83
C GLU A 237 18.51 -6.19 11.57
N LEU A 238 18.39 -5.46 10.46
CA LEU A 238 19.37 -4.48 9.99
C LEU A 238 19.24 -3.13 10.72
N MET A 239 18.02 -2.81 11.13
CA MET A 239 17.60 -1.60 11.82
C MET A 239 16.39 -1.93 12.67
N ASP A 240 16.07 -1.14 13.70
CA ASP A 240 14.89 -1.36 14.54
C ASP A 240 13.64 -1.62 13.68
N LYS A 241 13.09 -2.83 13.80
CA LYS A 241 11.92 -3.31 13.06
C LYS A 241 12.05 -3.31 11.53
N VAL A 242 13.27 -3.52 11.04
CA VAL A 242 13.57 -3.80 9.62
C VAL A 242 14.30 -5.13 9.54
N ILE A 243 13.62 -6.15 9.00
CA ILE A 243 14.14 -7.51 8.91
C ILE A 243 14.33 -7.88 7.44
N LEU A 244 15.56 -8.21 7.06
CA LEU A 244 15.85 -8.83 5.78
C LEU A 244 15.87 -10.34 5.96
N VAL A 245 15.24 -11.05 5.02
CA VAL A 245 15.21 -12.50 4.96
C VAL A 245 16.06 -12.95 3.78
N VAL A 246 17.11 -13.71 4.08
CA VAL A 246 18.05 -14.24 3.09
C VAL A 246 17.97 -15.77 3.10
N ARG A 247 17.97 -16.39 1.91
CA ARG A 247 18.03 -17.84 1.75
C ARG A 247 19.04 -18.16 0.67
N ASN A 248 20.02 -19.00 0.97
CA ASN A 248 21.11 -19.35 0.03
C ASN A 248 21.79 -18.11 -0.59
N ASN A 249 22.07 -17.10 0.25
CA ASN A 249 22.62 -15.79 -0.13
C ASN A 249 21.73 -14.94 -1.05
N GLU A 250 20.49 -15.34 -1.34
CA GLU A 250 19.55 -14.55 -2.13
C GLU A 250 18.50 -13.88 -1.23
N ILE A 251 18.07 -12.67 -1.61
CA ILE A 251 17.01 -11.96 -0.89
C ILE A 251 15.67 -12.61 -1.19
N VAL A 252 14.94 -12.96 -0.13
CA VAL A 252 13.63 -13.60 -0.24
C VAL A 252 12.49 -12.68 0.19
N ALA A 253 12.73 -11.88 1.24
CA ALA A 253 11.75 -10.92 1.71
C ALA A 253 12.41 -9.76 2.47
N LEU A 254 11.75 -8.61 2.47
CA LEU A 254 12.05 -7.48 3.34
C LEU A 254 10.81 -7.13 4.15
N TRP A 255 10.96 -7.15 5.48
CA TRP A 255 9.93 -6.79 6.43
C TRP A 255 10.25 -5.43 7.06
N ILE A 256 9.27 -4.55 7.08
CA ILE A 256 9.39 -3.19 7.62
C ILE A 256 8.17 -2.94 8.50
N ASN A 257 8.35 -2.53 9.75
CA ASN A 257 7.24 -2.07 10.55
C ASN A 257 7.03 -0.57 10.34
N VAL A 258 5.91 -0.22 9.70
CA VAL A 258 5.51 1.18 9.45
C VAL A 258 4.47 1.67 10.45
N GLY A 259 4.10 0.86 11.43
CA GLY A 259 3.05 1.16 12.41
C GLY A 259 1.63 0.80 11.94
N PRO A 260 0.68 0.70 12.88
CA PRO A 260 -0.68 0.20 12.61
C PRO A 260 -1.55 1.23 11.88
N ASN A 261 -2.64 0.76 11.27
CA ASN A 261 -3.71 1.58 10.69
C ASN A 261 -3.29 2.58 9.58
N ARG A 262 -2.22 2.31 8.81
CA ARG A 262 -1.74 3.23 7.76
C ARG A 262 -2.30 2.99 6.35
N ALA A 263 -3.04 1.91 6.13
CA ALA A 263 -3.67 1.58 4.84
C ALA A 263 -4.67 2.64 4.35
N ILE A 264 -4.81 2.83 3.03
CA ILE A 264 -5.79 3.72 2.39
C ILE A 264 -7.22 3.16 2.45
#